data_AF-G0UX21-F1
#
_entry.id   AF-G0UX21-F1
#
_cell.length_a   1.000
_cell.length_b   1.000
_cell.length_c   1.000
_cell.angle_alpha   90.00
_cell.angle_beta   90.00
_cell.angle_gamma   90.00
#
_symmetry.space_group_name_H-M   'P 1'
#
loop_
_entity.id
_entity.type
_entity.pdbx_description
1 polymer ?
#
loop_
_entity_poly.entity_id
_entity_poly.type
_entity_poly.pdbx_seq_one_letter_code
_entity_poly.pdbx_strand_id
1 'polypeptide(L)'
;MLASCRHAGFATHCCVGVVRSPCRGQMWREPFWSCRLLLTECGVAAASPSRKSALCSQEMLSLKVRGAPFVEYSVDNLREGSLVHVVAKIYKKPRFVPIHSTYVEDTELLVSEQFGSLVLLAQL
;
A
#
# COMPACT_ATOMS: atom_id res chain seq x y z
N MET A 1 23.62 8.77 -32.39
CA MET A 1 22.26 8.23 -32.29
C MET A 1 22.23 7.20 -31.18
N LEU A 2 21.76 7.58 -29.99
CA LEU A 2 21.38 6.63 -28.94
C LEU A 2 19.99 7.07 -28.46
N ALA A 3 19.02 6.19 -28.69
CA ALA A 3 17.61 6.45 -28.41
C ALA A 3 17.41 6.61 -26.90
N SER A 4 16.83 7.75 -26.52
CA SER A 4 16.35 8.04 -25.17
C SER A 4 15.18 7.11 -24.86
N CYS A 5 15.44 6.06 -24.08
CA CYS A 5 14.42 5.22 -23.49
C CYS A 5 13.70 6.01 -22.38
N ARG A 6 12.58 6.68 -22.73
CA ARG A 6 11.63 7.30 -21.79
C ARG A 6 10.83 6.25 -21.01
N HIS A 7 11.49 5.35 -20.28
CA HIS A 7 10.80 4.48 -19.32
C HIS A 7 10.66 5.25 -18.02
N ALA A 8 9.48 5.83 -17.78
CA ALA A 8 9.11 6.31 -16.45
C ALA A 8 9.15 5.10 -15.50
N GLY A 9 10.26 4.96 -14.76
CA GLY A 9 10.46 3.85 -13.82
C GLY A 9 9.35 3.89 -12.77
N PHE A 10 8.45 2.91 -12.82
CA PHE A 10 7.50 2.71 -11.74
C PHE A 10 8.14 1.77 -10.72
N ALA A 11 8.13 2.16 -9.44
CA ALA A 11 8.60 1.30 -8.37
C ALA A 11 7.48 0.32 -7.98
N THR A 12 7.83 -0.96 -7.93
CA THR A 12 6.94 -2.03 -7.46
C THR A 12 7.20 -2.24 -5.98
N HIS A 13 6.14 -2.38 -5.19
CA HIS A 13 6.21 -2.67 -3.77
C HIS A 13 5.42 -3.94 -3.47
N CYS A 14 6.06 -4.88 -2.77
CA CYS A 14 5.47 -6.15 -2.36
C CYS A 14 5.45 -6.19 -0.84
N CYS A 15 4.27 -6.37 -0.24
CA CYS A 15 4.15 -6.40 1.21
C CYS A 15 3.02 -7.33 1.68
N VAL A 16 3.10 -7.73 2.95
CA VAL A 16 2.02 -8.40 3.67
C VAL A 16 1.55 -7.47 4.77
N GLY A 17 0.26 -7.20 4.82
CA GLY A 17 -0.31 -6.24 5.76
C GLY A 17 -1.70 -6.58 6.22
N VAL A 18 -2.13 -5.95 7.31
CA VAL A 18 -3.48 -6.09 7.87
C VAL A 18 -4.36 -4.96 7.37
N VAL A 19 -5.52 -5.29 6.81
CA VAL A 19 -6.52 -4.34 6.33
C VAL A 19 -7.16 -3.60 7.51
N ARG A 20 -7.11 -2.27 7.47
CA ARG A 20 -7.75 -1.35 8.42
C ARG A 20 -8.66 -0.38 7.68
N SER A 21 -9.82 -0.08 8.27
CA SER A 21 -10.76 0.92 7.74
C SER A 21 -11.05 0.79 6.24
N PRO A 22 -11.48 -0.38 5.74
CA PRO A 22 -11.80 -0.56 4.34
C PRO A 22 -12.98 0.33 3.94
N CYS A 23 -12.90 0.96 2.79
CA CYS A 23 -13.94 1.82 2.26
C CYS A 23 -14.12 1.61 0.76
N ARG A 24 -15.37 1.83 0.31
CA ARG A 24 -15.78 1.77 -1.09
C ARG A 24 -16.05 3.18 -1.56
N GLY A 25 -15.75 3.46 -2.81
CA GLY A 25 -16.04 4.76 -3.39
C GLY A 25 -16.07 4.74 -4.91
N GLN A 26 -16.31 5.91 -5.49
CA GLN A 26 -16.31 6.12 -6.92
C GLN A 26 -15.51 7.38 -7.24
N MET A 27 -14.65 7.31 -8.26
CA MET A 27 -13.84 8.43 -8.71
C MET A 27 -13.86 8.47 -10.24
N TRP A 28 -14.26 9.59 -10.83
CA TRP A 28 -14.41 9.70 -12.30
C TRP A 28 -15.30 8.61 -12.92
N ARG A 29 -16.40 8.26 -12.23
CA ARG A 29 -17.32 7.15 -12.58
C ARG A 29 -16.72 5.75 -12.46
N GLU A 30 -15.45 5.60 -12.14
CA GLU A 30 -14.86 4.30 -11.89
C GLU A 30 -14.97 3.91 -10.42
N PRO A 31 -15.38 2.68 -10.11
CA PRO A 31 -15.40 2.19 -8.74
C PRO A 31 -13.97 2.04 -8.22
N PHE A 32 -13.79 2.29 -6.93
CA PHE A 32 -12.57 1.96 -6.24
C PHE A 32 -12.87 1.39 -4.86
N TRP A 33 -11.93 0.61 -4.36
CA TRP A 33 -11.86 0.18 -2.98
C TRP A 33 -10.55 0.69 -2.39
N SER A 34 -10.55 1.09 -1.12
CA SER A 34 -9.32 1.50 -0.46
C SER A 34 -9.32 1.10 1.00
N CYS A 35 -8.14 0.99 1.57
CA CYS A 35 -7.95 0.75 2.98
C CYS A 35 -6.62 1.34 3.46
N ARG A 36 -6.40 1.27 4.78
CA ARG A 36 -5.10 1.46 5.40
C ARG A 36 -4.50 0.06 5.63
N LEU A 37 -3.29 -0.17 5.15
CA LEU A 37 -2.53 -1.40 5.41
C LEU A 37 -1.58 -1.16 6.57
N LEU A 38 -1.75 -1.90 7.65
CA LEU A 38 -0.79 -1.97 8.74
C LEU A 38 0.28 -3.00 8.40
N LEU A 39 1.50 -2.54 8.20
CA LEU A 39 2.70 -3.35 8.04
C LEU A 39 3.40 -3.44 9.39
N THR A 40 3.92 -4.62 9.72
CA THR A 40 4.68 -4.83 10.95
C THR A 40 5.99 -5.52 10.60
N GLU A 41 7.08 -4.95 11.10
CA GLU A 41 8.41 -5.54 11.00
C GLU A 41 8.92 -5.81 12.41
N CYS A 42 9.45 -7.01 12.63
CA CYS A 42 10.11 -7.35 13.87
C CYS A 42 11.41 -8.08 13.60
N GLY A 43 12.39 -7.89 14.46
CA GLY A 43 13.71 -8.49 14.27
C GLY A 43 14.65 -8.16 15.42
N VAL A 44 15.93 -8.46 15.20
CA VAL A 44 17.01 -8.14 16.13
C VAL A 44 17.94 -7.14 15.45
N ALA A 45 18.30 -6.07 16.15
CA ALA A 45 19.23 -5.08 15.62
C ALA A 45 20.57 -5.75 15.26
N ALA A 46 21.13 -5.38 14.09
CA ALA A 46 22.45 -5.83 13.65
C ALA A 46 23.61 -5.20 14.46
N ALA A 47 23.32 -4.30 15.40
CA ALA A 47 24.31 -3.67 16.26
C ALA A 47 24.98 -4.70 17.20
N SER A 48 26.26 -4.43 17.55
CA SER A 48 27.20 -5.25 18.34
C SER A 48 26.62 -6.50 19.06
N PRO A 49 27.25 -7.68 18.92
CA PRO A 49 26.76 -8.94 19.54
C PRO A 49 26.58 -8.88 21.06
N SER A 50 27.13 -7.86 21.74
CA SER A 50 26.95 -7.60 23.17
C SER A 50 25.60 -7.00 23.56
N ARG A 51 24.78 -6.51 22.61
CA ARG A 51 23.43 -5.99 22.88
C ARG A 51 22.44 -6.45 21.82
N LYS A 52 21.81 -7.60 22.05
CA LYS A 52 20.62 -8.03 21.28
C LYS A 52 19.43 -7.18 21.71
N SER A 53 19.13 -6.12 20.95
CA SER A 53 17.88 -5.38 21.10
C SER A 53 16.86 -5.92 20.11
N ALA A 54 15.67 -6.28 20.60
CA ALA A 54 14.53 -6.49 19.73
C ALA A 54 14.12 -5.16 19.09
N LEU A 55 13.75 -5.22 17.82
CA LEU A 55 13.15 -4.13 17.07
C LEU A 55 11.74 -4.55 16.69
N CYS A 56 10.79 -3.65 16.90
CA CYS A 56 9.43 -3.77 16.40
C CYS A 56 9.08 -2.41 15.80
N SER A 57 8.68 -2.41 14.54
CA SER A 57 8.23 -1.22 13.83
C SER A 57 6.88 -1.51 13.19
N GLN A 58 6.05 -0.48 13.14
CA GLN A 58 4.78 -0.51 12.45
C GLN A 58 4.69 0.67 11.51
N GLU A 59 4.25 0.40 10.29
CA GLU A 59 4.01 1.40 9.27
C GLU A 59 2.58 1.27 8.76
N MET A 60 1.95 2.39 8.43
CA MET A 60 0.60 2.39 7.89
C MET A 60 0.57 3.07 6.52
N LEU A 61 0.36 2.26 5.48
CA LEU A 61 0.28 2.71 4.09
C LEU A 61 -1.16 2.78 3.61
N SER A 62 -1.44 3.69 2.68
CA SER A 62 -2.75 3.75 2.02
C SER A 62 -2.74 2.82 0.80
N LEU A 63 -3.68 1.88 0.71
CA LEU A 63 -3.89 1.04 -0.46
C LEU A 63 -5.14 1.50 -1.20
N LYS A 64 -5.00 1.65 -2.52
CA LYS A 64 -6.10 1.90 -3.44
C LYS A 64 -6.16 0.79 -4.48
N VAL A 65 -7.37 0.30 -4.71
CA VAL A 65 -7.68 -0.78 -5.64
C VAL A 65 -8.67 -0.24 -6.66
N ARG A 66 -8.35 -0.40 -7.94
CA ARG A 66 -9.18 0.04 -9.07
C ARG A 66 -9.44 -1.12 -10.04
N GLY A 67 -10.47 -0.96 -10.85
CA GLY A 67 -10.92 -1.98 -11.80
C GLY A 67 -11.97 -2.89 -11.17
N ALA A 68 -13.03 -3.16 -11.92
CA ALA A 68 -14.24 -3.78 -11.39
C ALA A 68 -13.97 -5.15 -10.73
N PRO A 69 -13.21 -6.09 -11.35
CA PRO A 69 -12.96 -7.41 -10.76
C PRO A 69 -12.21 -7.34 -9.42
N PHE A 70 -11.22 -6.45 -9.32
CA PHE A 70 -10.45 -6.27 -8.09
C PHE A 70 -11.27 -5.59 -7.00
N VAL A 71 -12.09 -4.60 -7.38
CA VAL A 71 -12.98 -3.93 -6.43
C VAL A 71 -14.02 -4.91 -5.91
N GLU A 72 -14.69 -5.67 -6.77
CA GLU A 72 -15.65 -6.71 -6.39
C GLU A 72 -15.02 -7.75 -5.46
N TYR A 73 -13.86 -8.29 -5.84
CA TYR A 73 -13.11 -9.20 -4.98
C TYR A 73 -12.83 -8.60 -3.59
N SER A 74 -12.36 -7.35 -3.55
CA SER A 74 -12.02 -6.66 -2.29
C SER A 74 -13.25 -6.43 -1.42
N VAL A 75 -14.35 -6.07 -2.06
CA VAL A 75 -15.66 -5.82 -1.46
C VAL A 75 -16.22 -7.08 -0.80
N ASP A 76 -16.08 -8.23 -1.46
CA ASP A 76 -16.70 -9.48 -1.04
C ASP A 76 -15.84 -10.25 -0.03
N ASN A 77 -14.51 -10.15 -0.14
CA ASN A 77 -13.58 -11.01 0.59
C ASN A 77 -12.79 -10.29 1.69
N LEU A 78 -12.58 -8.97 1.59
CA LEU A 78 -11.69 -8.25 2.49
C LEU A 78 -12.46 -7.41 3.50
N ARG A 79 -12.17 -7.65 4.78
CA ARG A 79 -12.75 -6.96 5.93
C ARG A 79 -11.66 -6.32 6.77
N GLU A 80 -12.06 -5.50 7.74
CA GLU A 80 -11.11 -5.06 8.76
C GLU A 80 -10.53 -6.28 9.49
N GLY A 81 -9.21 -6.30 9.69
CA GLY A 81 -8.48 -7.44 10.25
C GLY A 81 -8.01 -8.49 9.24
N SER A 82 -8.42 -8.43 7.98
CA SER A 82 -7.92 -9.37 6.95
C SER A 82 -6.41 -9.20 6.73
N LEU A 83 -5.67 -10.30 6.74
CA LEU A 83 -4.26 -10.36 6.38
C LEU A 83 -4.14 -10.58 4.88
N VAL A 84 -3.46 -9.68 4.19
CA VAL A 84 -3.38 -9.68 2.72
C VAL A 84 -1.94 -9.60 2.23
N HIS A 85 -1.64 -10.30 1.15
CA HIS A 85 -0.45 -10.07 0.33
C HIS A 85 -0.79 -9.11 -0.80
N VAL A 86 0.06 -8.11 -1.00
CA VAL A 86 -0.15 -7.03 -1.95
C VAL A 86 1.09 -6.84 -2.81
N VAL A 87 0.88 -6.81 -4.13
CA VAL A 87 1.87 -6.35 -5.11
C VAL A 87 1.28 -5.11 -5.76
N ALA A 88 1.88 -3.95 -5.56
CA ALA A 88 1.31 -2.69 -5.97
C ALA A 88 2.35 -1.76 -6.59
N LYS A 89 1.87 -0.80 -7.37
CA LYS A 89 2.68 0.33 -7.80
C LYS A 89 2.68 1.39 -6.70
N ILE A 90 3.85 1.89 -6.36
CA ILE A 90 4.00 2.96 -5.36
C ILE A 90 3.89 4.34 -6.02
N TYR A 91 3.11 5.21 -5.40
CA TYR A 91 2.94 6.60 -5.80
C TYR A 91 3.26 7.51 -4.63
N LYS A 92 4.10 8.51 -4.87
CA LYS A 92 4.27 9.63 -3.97
C LYS A 92 3.39 10.77 -4.44
N LYS A 93 2.49 11.22 -3.58
CA LYS A 93 1.57 12.31 -3.87
C LYS A 93 1.83 13.46 -2.91
N PRO A 94 2.14 14.66 -3.41
CA PRO A 94 2.21 15.83 -2.56
C PRO A 94 0.80 16.16 -2.04
N ARG A 95 0.67 16.32 -0.73
CA ARG A 95 -0.53 16.81 -0.07
C ARG A 95 -0.20 18.11 0.63
N PHE A 96 -0.96 19.16 0.30
CA PHE A 96 -0.86 20.43 1.01
C PHE A 96 -1.47 20.30 2.41
N VAL A 97 -0.74 20.79 3.42
CA VAL A 97 -1.16 20.83 4.82
C VAL A 97 -1.36 22.29 5.22
N PRO A 98 -2.61 22.80 5.22
CA PRO A 98 -2.88 24.23 5.39
C PRO A 98 -2.37 24.81 6.70
N ILE A 99 -2.45 24.04 7.80
CA ILE A 99 -2.04 24.50 9.15
C ILE A 99 -0.55 24.84 9.21
N HIS A 100 0.26 24.17 8.38
CA HIS A 100 1.70 24.38 8.32
C HIS A 100 2.12 25.15 7.05
N SER A 101 1.16 25.55 6.21
CA SER A 101 1.39 26.17 4.90
C SER A 101 2.47 25.46 4.07
N THR A 102 2.49 24.12 4.14
CA THR A 102 3.56 23.29 3.55
C THR A 102 2.98 22.08 2.83
N TYR A 103 3.83 21.38 2.07
CA TYR A 103 3.49 20.12 1.42
C TYR A 103 4.17 18.96 2.14
N VAL A 104 3.42 17.87 2.30
CA VAL A 104 3.94 16.58 2.79
C VAL A 104 3.77 15.56 1.66
N GLU A 105 4.75 14.66 1.49
CA GLU A 105 4.61 13.53 0.58
C GLU A 105 3.84 12.40 1.26
N ASP A 106 2.65 12.08 0.75
CA ASP A 106 1.94 10.87 1.13
C ASP A 106 2.33 9.74 0.16
N THR A 107 2.54 8.54 0.71
CA THR A 107 2.80 7.34 -0.08
C THR A 107 1.51 6.52 -0.22
N GLU A 108 1.11 6.23 -1.46
CA GLU A 108 -0.06 5.43 -1.81
C GLU A 108 0.37 4.21 -2.64
N LEU A 109 -0.20 3.05 -2.32
CA LEU A 109 -0.08 1.82 -3.09
C LEU A 109 -1.29 1.69 -4.01
N LEU A 110 -1.08 1.38 -5.29
CA LEU A 110 -2.14 1.17 -6.27
C LEU A 110 -2.08 -0.25 -6.84
N VAL A 111 -3.22 -0.94 -6.77
CA VAL A 111 -3.53 -2.16 -7.53
C VAL A 111 -4.60 -1.82 -8.55
N SER A 112 -4.41 -2.23 -9.80
CA SER A 112 -5.38 -2.05 -10.87
C SER A 112 -5.41 -3.25 -11.81
N GLU A 113 -6.38 -3.30 -12.72
CA GLU A 113 -6.43 -4.29 -13.81
C GLU A 113 -5.16 -4.33 -14.67
N GLN A 114 -4.41 -3.23 -14.73
CA GLN A 114 -3.20 -3.13 -15.53
C GLN A 114 -1.96 -3.61 -14.77
N PHE A 115 -1.99 -3.57 -13.45
CA PHE A 115 -0.83 -3.90 -12.63
C PHE A 115 -1.18 -4.20 -11.17
N GLY A 116 -0.58 -5.27 -10.65
CA GLY A 116 -0.59 -5.60 -9.24
C GLY A 116 -1.35 -6.88 -8.92
N SER A 117 -1.40 -7.20 -7.64
CA SER A 117 -2.08 -8.37 -7.08
C SER A 117 -2.51 -8.09 -5.66
N LEU A 118 -3.65 -8.64 -5.26
CA LEU A 118 -4.20 -8.55 -3.92
C LEU A 118 -4.79 -9.90 -3.54
N VAL A 119 -4.25 -10.53 -2.51
CA VAL A 119 -4.60 -11.90 -2.12
C VAL A 119 -4.87 -11.95 -0.62
N LEU A 120 -6.04 -12.43 -0.23
CA LEU A 120 -6.35 -12.78 1.15
C LEU A 120 -5.52 -13.99 1.60
N LEU A 121 -4.78 -13.84 2.69
CA LEU A 121 -3.99 -14.91 3.30
C LEU A 121 -4.71 -15.52 4.50
N ALA A 122 -5.33 -14.68 5.34
CA ALA A 122 -6.03 -15.11 6.55
C ALA A 122 -6.99 -14.02 7.06
N GLN A 123 -7.89 -14.39 7.95
CA GLN A 123 -8.68 -13.47 8.76
C GLN A 123 -8.16 -13.51 10.20
N LEU A 124 -7.70 -12.37 10.71
CA LEU A 124 -7.29 -12.20 12.11
C LEU A 124 -8.47 -11.76 12.98
#